data_AF-A0ABD5W0M6-F1
#
_entry.id   AF-A0ABD5W0M6-F1
#
_cell.length_a   1.000
_cell.length_b   1.000
_cell.length_c   1.000
_cell.angle_alpha   90.00
_cell.angle_beta   90.00
_cell.angle_gamma   90.00
#
_symmetry.space_group_name_H-M   'P 1'
#
loop_
_entity.id
_entity.type
_entity.pdbx_description
1 polymer ?
#
loop_
_entity_poly.entity_id
_entity_poly.type
_entity_poly.pdbx_seq_one_letter_code
_entity_poly.pdbx_strand_id
1 'polypeptide(L)'
;MAQVEWTFSDEETGNVLEIISDQEDDPFVQKRREQNVNKAEIEITPDQFWNAHLAALLTSQQRSGPDSHVSKFLKNKIQTVSLDQCRDVDDVSGFVSETLEEHGGIRYYNNIGDACETNLERLDSGGWDELWSELELLLEARTREPKAGDPGTEREAATYLSERLAGDGLHRVGSKQARNILQILGLTRFEIPLDSRITKWLNKNFDLPYHVSGSGLSTPEYYHFIMDIVQDGCSTADVLPCVFDAAVFSSYDTNWTESDADAIF
;
A
#
# COMPACT_ATOMS: atom_id res chain seq x y z
N MET A 1 -20.35 -15.49 7.37
CA MET A 1 -21.02 -14.40 6.65
C MET A 1 -21.37 -14.90 5.26
N ALA A 2 -22.48 -14.45 4.67
CA ALA A 2 -22.81 -14.84 3.29
C ALA A 2 -21.78 -14.21 2.34
N GLN A 3 -21.10 -15.04 1.56
CA GLN A 3 -20.19 -14.58 0.51
C GLN A 3 -21.05 -14.14 -0.67
N VAL A 4 -20.90 -12.88 -1.08
CA VAL A 4 -21.53 -12.36 -2.30
C VAL A 4 -20.55 -12.65 -3.42
N GLU A 5 -20.91 -13.54 -4.35
CA GLU A 5 -20.14 -13.73 -5.58
C GLU A 5 -20.57 -12.68 -6.61
N TRP A 6 -19.60 -11.91 -7.09
CA TRP A 6 -19.82 -10.95 -8.16
C TRP A 6 -19.60 -11.59 -9.53
N THR A 7 -20.52 -11.34 -10.45
CA THR A 7 -20.38 -11.77 -11.85
C THR A 7 -20.08 -10.57 -12.72
N PHE A 8 -19.02 -10.64 -13.52
CA PHE A 8 -18.60 -9.59 -14.43
C PHE A 8 -18.87 -10.02 -15.88
N SER A 9 -19.24 -9.05 -16.71
CA SER A 9 -19.39 -9.25 -18.15
C SER A 9 -18.04 -9.36 -18.86
N ASP A 10 -18.06 -9.81 -20.12
CA ASP A 10 -16.88 -9.85 -20.97
C ASP A 10 -16.28 -8.44 -21.19
N GLU A 11 -17.13 -7.40 -21.22
CA GLU A 11 -16.70 -6.00 -21.34
C GLU A 11 -15.94 -5.53 -20.09
N GLU A 12 -16.48 -5.80 -18.91
CA GLU A 12 -15.83 -5.44 -17.63
C GLU A 12 -14.51 -6.19 -17.45
N THR A 13 -14.48 -7.47 -17.81
CA THR A 13 -13.27 -8.29 -17.82
C THR A 13 -12.25 -7.75 -18.83
N GLY A 14 -12.72 -7.37 -20.02
CA GLY A 14 -11.91 -6.74 -21.07
C GLY A 14 -11.26 -5.43 -20.59
N ASN A 15 -12.00 -4.58 -19.86
CA ASN A 15 -11.48 -3.33 -19.32
C ASN A 15 -10.31 -3.55 -18.34
N VAL A 16 -10.38 -4.59 -17.50
CA VAL A 16 -9.28 -4.97 -16.59
C VAL A 16 -8.02 -5.37 -17.37
N LEU A 17 -8.20 -6.19 -18.40
CA LEU A 17 -7.10 -6.66 -19.24
C LEU A 17 -6.48 -5.52 -20.05
N GLU A 18 -7.31 -4.63 -20.60
CA GLU A 18 -6.87 -3.48 -21.40
C GLU A 18 -5.97 -2.55 -20.58
N ILE A 19 -6.40 -2.14 -19.37
CA ILE A 19 -5.57 -1.22 -18.57
C ILE A 19 -4.22 -1.83 -18.16
N ILE A 20 -4.17 -3.14 -17.94
CA ILE A 20 -2.91 -3.83 -17.65
C ILE A 20 -2.01 -3.87 -18.89
N SER A 21 -2.58 -4.18 -20.06
CA SER A 21 -1.84 -4.21 -21.33
C SER A 21 -1.30 -2.82 -21.70
N ASP A 22 -2.09 -1.77 -21.49
CA ASP A 22 -1.69 -0.39 -21.78
C ASP A 22 -0.50 0.09 -20.94
N GLN A 23 -0.23 -0.58 -19.81
CA GLN A 23 0.81 -0.22 -18.85
C GLN A 23 1.88 -1.30 -18.70
N GLU A 24 1.92 -2.29 -19.59
CA GLU A 24 2.83 -3.44 -19.48
C GLU A 24 4.32 -3.04 -19.49
N ASP A 25 4.65 -2.02 -20.28
CA ASP A 25 6.00 -1.48 -20.40
C ASP A 25 6.31 -0.36 -19.38
N ASP A 26 5.35 0.01 -18.52
CA ASP A 26 5.60 1.06 -17.52
C ASP A 26 6.53 0.52 -16.41
N PRO A 27 7.64 1.23 -16.09
CA PRO A 27 8.60 0.76 -15.09
C PRO A 27 7.99 0.50 -13.71
N PHE A 28 6.97 1.25 -13.29
CA PHE A 28 6.29 1.03 -12.02
C PHE A 28 5.53 -0.31 -12.01
N VAL A 29 4.87 -0.65 -13.11
CA VAL A 29 4.14 -1.91 -13.27
C VAL A 29 5.11 -3.09 -13.35
N GLN A 30 6.21 -2.95 -14.08
CA GLN A 30 7.25 -3.97 -14.15
C GLN A 30 7.86 -4.24 -12.77
N LYS A 31 8.18 -3.18 -12.02
CA LYS A 31 8.69 -3.29 -10.66
C LYS A 31 7.69 -3.98 -9.72
N ARG A 32 6.41 -3.64 -9.82
CA ARG A 32 5.35 -4.31 -9.06
C ARG A 32 5.30 -5.82 -9.34
N ARG A 33 5.46 -6.24 -10.60
CA ARG A 33 5.50 -7.67 -10.96
C ARG A 33 6.73 -8.35 -10.36
N GLU A 34 7.89 -7.71 -10.44
CA GLU A 34 9.13 -8.19 -9.83
C GLU A 34 8.95 -8.42 -8.32
N GLN A 35 8.42 -7.41 -7.63
CA GLN A 35 8.39 -7.33 -6.17
C GLN A 35 7.26 -8.15 -5.53
N ASN A 36 6.05 -8.11 -6.09
CA ASN A 36 4.85 -8.67 -5.45
C ASN A 36 4.36 -9.96 -6.10
N VAL A 37 4.57 -10.16 -7.40
CA VAL A 37 4.02 -11.33 -8.11
C VAL A 37 4.97 -12.51 -7.99
N ASN A 38 6.21 -12.32 -8.46
CA ASN A 38 7.21 -13.38 -8.53
C ASN A 38 7.43 -14.02 -7.15
N LYS A 39 7.58 -15.34 -7.11
CA LYS A 39 7.99 -16.02 -5.88
C LYS A 39 9.34 -15.49 -5.43
N ALA A 40 9.45 -15.18 -4.15
CA ALA A 40 10.69 -14.69 -3.57
C ALA A 40 10.79 -15.15 -2.12
N GLU A 41 12.01 -15.46 -1.69
CA GLU A 41 12.37 -15.42 -0.27
C GLU A 41 12.64 -13.94 0.04
N ILE A 42 11.75 -13.33 0.82
CA ILE A 42 11.83 -11.92 1.19
C ILE A 42 12.40 -11.87 2.61
N GLU A 43 13.41 -11.02 2.82
CA GLU A 43 13.87 -10.65 4.15
C GLU A 43 13.54 -9.17 4.37
N ILE A 44 12.92 -8.87 5.50
CA ILE A 44 12.53 -7.50 5.86
C ILE A 44 13.30 -7.10 7.11
N THR A 45 14.09 -6.03 7.01
CA THR A 45 14.75 -5.40 8.14
C THR A 45 13.82 -4.39 8.82
N PRO A 46 14.06 -4.03 10.10
CA PRO A 46 13.34 -2.95 10.76
C PRO A 46 13.37 -1.63 9.96
N ASP A 47 14.50 -1.29 9.35
CA ASP A 47 14.65 -0.11 8.51
C ASP A 47 13.80 -0.16 7.24
N GLN A 48 13.70 -1.33 6.59
CA GLN A 48 12.83 -1.49 5.43
C GLN A 48 11.36 -1.33 5.80
N PHE A 49 10.94 -1.89 6.94
CA PHE A 49 9.59 -1.66 7.46
C PHE A 49 9.35 -0.18 7.77
N TRP A 50 10.29 0.48 8.44
CA TRP A 50 10.22 1.90 8.75
C TRP A 50 10.10 2.78 7.50
N ASN A 51 10.88 2.48 6.47
CA ASN A 51 10.80 3.20 5.18
C ASN A 51 9.45 2.98 4.50
N ALA A 52 8.91 1.76 4.51
CA ALA A 52 7.58 1.47 3.97
C ALA A 52 6.47 2.19 4.74
N HIS A 53 6.59 2.26 6.07
CA HIS A 53 5.70 3.03 6.94
C HIS A 53 5.71 4.53 6.62
N LEU A 54 6.90 5.13 6.53
CA LEU A 54 7.07 6.53 6.12
C LEU A 54 6.49 6.80 4.73
N ALA A 55 6.79 5.94 3.76
CA ALA A 55 6.25 6.04 2.41
C ALA A 55 4.71 5.98 2.40
N ALA A 56 4.10 5.09 3.18
CA ALA A 56 2.64 5.01 3.31
C ALA A 56 2.02 6.26 3.94
N LEU A 57 2.68 6.87 4.93
CA LEU A 57 2.25 8.15 5.51
C LEU A 57 2.38 9.31 4.52
N LEU A 58 3.48 9.39 3.78
CA LEU A 58 3.74 10.47 2.81
C LEU A 58 2.81 10.42 1.60
N THR A 59 2.50 9.22 1.12
CA THR A 59 1.61 8.97 -0.02
C THR A 59 0.12 9.11 0.34
N SER A 60 -0.18 9.28 1.64
CA SER A 60 -1.54 9.54 2.12
C SER A 60 -1.97 10.97 1.79
N GLN A 61 -3.05 11.11 1.00
CA GLN A 61 -3.67 12.39 0.62
C GLN A 61 -2.78 13.33 -0.23
N GLN A 62 -1.69 12.84 -0.80
CA GLN A 62 -0.76 13.60 -1.64
C GLN A 62 -0.43 12.81 -2.90
N ARG A 63 -0.12 13.49 -4.00
CA ARG A 63 0.34 12.81 -5.21
C ARG A 63 1.76 12.30 -5.00
N SER A 64 2.00 11.04 -5.39
CA SER A 64 3.29 10.37 -5.33
C SER A 64 3.76 9.87 -6.71
N GLY A 65 3.31 10.53 -7.78
CA GLY A 65 3.82 10.31 -9.13
C GLY A 65 5.27 10.81 -9.30
N PRO A 66 5.93 10.50 -10.42
CA PRO A 66 7.39 10.67 -10.59
C PRO A 66 7.93 12.06 -10.25
N ASP A 67 7.22 13.11 -10.66
CA ASP A 67 7.64 14.50 -10.45
C ASP A 67 7.26 15.09 -9.08
N SER A 68 6.57 14.33 -8.23
CA SER A 68 6.02 14.82 -6.98
C SER A 68 7.11 15.13 -5.93
N HIS A 69 6.78 16.03 -4.99
CA HIS A 69 7.64 16.30 -3.85
C HIS A 69 7.84 15.07 -2.96
N VAL A 70 6.83 14.19 -2.90
CA VAL A 70 6.88 12.92 -2.18
C VAL A 70 7.92 12.00 -2.82
N SER A 71 7.83 11.72 -4.11
CA SER A 71 8.78 10.82 -4.79
C SER A 71 10.21 11.35 -4.73
N LYS A 72 10.40 12.67 -4.86
CA LYS A 72 11.70 13.32 -4.67
C LYS A 72 12.24 13.17 -3.26
N PHE A 73 11.38 13.21 -2.24
CA PHE A 73 11.78 12.97 -0.85
C PHE A 73 12.18 11.51 -0.66
N LEU A 74 11.31 10.57 -1.06
CA LEU A 74 11.56 9.13 -0.94
C LEU A 74 12.90 8.74 -1.59
N LYS A 75 13.15 9.25 -2.79
CA LYS A 75 14.36 8.97 -3.56
C LYS A 75 15.65 9.53 -2.97
N ASN A 76 15.61 10.77 -2.47
CA ASN A 76 16.84 11.52 -2.16
C ASN A 76 17.07 11.79 -0.67
N LYS A 77 16.03 11.62 0.15
CA LYS A 77 15.98 12.15 1.52
C LYS A 77 15.35 11.21 2.53
N ILE A 78 14.76 10.07 2.16
CA ILE A 78 14.16 9.16 3.16
C ILE A 78 15.15 8.71 4.23
N GLN A 79 16.43 8.56 3.85
CA GLN A 79 17.52 8.20 4.75
C GLN A 79 17.90 9.31 5.74
N THR A 80 17.32 10.51 5.64
CA THR A 80 17.48 11.57 6.63
C THR A 80 16.44 11.50 7.76
N VAL A 81 15.52 10.53 7.69
CA VAL A 81 14.56 10.19 8.74
C VAL A 81 14.59 8.68 9.00
N SER A 82 15.78 8.07 8.96
CA SER A 82 15.93 6.63 9.18
C SER A 82 15.49 6.22 10.59
N LEU A 83 15.26 4.92 10.79
CA LEU A 83 14.86 4.39 12.10
C LEU A 83 15.91 4.72 13.17
N ASP A 84 17.19 4.52 12.86
CA ASP A 84 18.31 4.84 13.76
C ASP A 84 18.34 6.33 14.11
N GLN A 85 18.18 7.22 13.12
CA GLN A 85 18.16 8.66 13.37
C GLN A 85 16.98 9.07 14.25
N CYS A 86 15.81 8.48 14.04
CA CYS A 86 14.64 8.73 14.87
C CYS A 86 14.83 8.19 16.30
N ARG A 87 15.59 7.11 16.51
CA ARG A 87 15.92 6.61 17.86
C ARG A 87 16.99 7.45 18.57
N ASP A 88 17.82 8.17 17.83
CA ASP A 88 18.92 8.98 18.36
C ASP A 88 18.52 10.41 18.76
N VAL A 89 17.26 10.81 18.57
CA VAL A 89 16.74 12.13 18.92
C VAL A 89 15.70 12.07 20.04
N ASP A 90 15.63 13.11 20.87
CA ASP A 90 14.68 13.19 21.98
C ASP A 90 13.24 13.55 21.52
N ASP A 91 13.12 14.30 20.42
CA ASP A 91 11.84 14.78 19.86
C ASP A 91 11.72 14.29 18.41
N VAL A 92 11.16 13.10 18.24
CA VAL A 92 11.01 12.44 16.93
C VAL A 92 10.01 13.20 16.09
N SER A 93 8.91 13.65 16.70
CA SER A 93 7.86 14.38 16.01
C SER A 93 8.39 15.69 15.42
N GLY A 94 9.13 16.47 16.21
CA GLY A 94 9.80 17.69 15.79
C GLY A 94 10.82 17.43 14.69
N PHE A 95 11.73 16.47 14.90
CA PHE A 95 12.77 16.12 13.93
C PHE A 95 12.20 15.74 12.55
N VAL A 96 11.21 14.86 12.50
CA VAL A 96 10.57 14.45 11.25
C VAL A 96 9.81 15.62 10.62
N SER A 97 9.06 16.38 11.42
CA SER A 97 8.26 17.51 10.92
C SER A 97 9.13 18.59 10.29
N GLU A 98 10.23 18.97 10.96
CA GLU A 98 11.20 19.94 10.46
C GLU A 98 11.88 19.45 9.18
N THR A 99 12.31 18.18 9.15
CA THR A 99 12.94 17.59 7.96
C THR A 99 12.01 17.60 6.73
N LEU A 100 10.73 17.28 6.93
CA LEU A 100 9.72 17.32 5.87
C LEU A 100 9.36 18.74 5.44
N GLU A 101 9.30 19.68 6.38
CA GLU A 101 9.05 21.10 6.13
C GLU A 101 10.19 21.74 5.33
N GLU A 102 11.45 21.47 5.71
CA GLU A 102 12.65 21.96 5.04
C GLU A 102 12.78 21.45 3.60
N HIS A 103 12.42 20.19 3.34
CA HIS A 103 12.37 19.66 1.98
C HIS A 103 11.38 20.43 1.09
N GLY A 104 10.27 20.88 1.68
CA GLY A 104 9.27 21.69 1.02
C GLY A 104 8.34 20.90 0.08
N GLY A 105 7.08 21.33 0.05
CA GLY A 105 6.04 20.74 -0.81
C GLY A 105 5.39 19.47 -0.25
N ILE A 106 5.81 19.00 0.93
CA ILE A 106 5.11 17.97 1.70
C ILE A 106 4.05 18.65 2.59
N ARG A 107 2.82 18.14 2.55
CA ARG A 107 1.71 18.56 3.41
C ARG A 107 1.60 17.65 4.62
N TYR A 108 0.92 18.15 5.66
CA TYR A 108 0.62 17.40 6.88
C TYR A 108 1.88 16.90 7.63
N TYR A 109 3.03 17.54 7.42
CA TYR A 109 4.31 17.15 8.03
C TYR A 109 4.21 17.00 9.55
N ASN A 110 3.52 17.92 10.25
CA ASN A 110 3.26 17.80 11.70
C ASN A 110 2.49 16.52 12.08
N ASN A 111 1.49 16.14 11.28
CA ASN A 111 0.75 14.89 11.54
C ASN A 111 1.59 13.66 11.21
N ILE A 112 2.51 13.76 10.25
CA ILE A 112 3.44 12.68 9.90
C ILE A 112 4.46 12.51 11.01
N GLY A 113 5.03 13.60 11.54
CA GLY A 113 5.93 13.57 12.70
C GLY A 113 5.26 12.94 13.93
N ASP A 114 4.05 13.39 14.27
CA ASP A 114 3.21 12.82 15.35
C ASP A 114 2.98 11.31 15.17
N ALA A 115 2.70 10.87 13.93
CA ALA A 115 2.60 9.45 13.63
C ALA A 115 3.92 8.70 13.77
N CYS A 116 5.04 9.28 13.35
CA CYS A 116 6.36 8.63 13.46
C CYS A 116 6.74 8.40 14.92
N GLU A 117 6.62 9.42 15.75
CA GLU A 117 6.90 9.32 17.19
C GLU A 117 6.01 8.27 17.87
N THR A 118 4.69 8.41 17.73
CA THR A 118 3.74 7.48 18.37
C THR A 118 3.96 6.03 17.92
N ASN A 119 4.24 5.82 16.63
CA ASN A 119 4.45 4.47 16.12
C ASN A 119 5.81 3.89 16.53
N LEU A 120 6.87 4.71 16.56
CA LEU A 120 8.16 4.27 17.05
C LEU A 120 8.08 3.84 18.51
N GLU A 121 7.43 4.63 19.36
CA GLU A 121 7.20 4.28 20.77
C GLU A 121 6.44 2.95 20.91
N ARG A 122 5.38 2.74 20.11
CA ARG A 122 4.60 1.49 20.11
C ARG A 122 5.43 0.28 19.69
N LEU A 123 6.22 0.43 18.63
CA LEU A 123 7.07 -0.63 18.10
C LEU A 123 8.19 -0.98 19.10
N ASP A 124 8.89 0.03 19.64
CA ASP A 124 9.98 -0.16 20.62
C ASP A 124 9.48 -0.65 21.99
N SER A 125 8.17 -0.50 22.29
CA SER A 125 7.52 -1.05 23.49
C SER A 125 7.05 -2.51 23.33
N GLY A 126 7.55 -3.23 22.33
CA GLY A 126 7.23 -4.65 22.07
C GLY A 126 6.42 -4.90 20.80
N GLY A 127 5.94 -3.85 20.14
CA GLY A 127 5.20 -3.98 18.88
C GLY A 127 6.02 -4.58 17.74
N TRP A 128 7.36 -4.54 17.78
CA TRP A 128 8.20 -5.24 16.80
C TRP A 128 7.97 -6.75 16.79
N ASP A 129 7.87 -7.39 17.95
CA ASP A 129 7.69 -8.85 18.03
C ASP A 129 6.30 -9.27 17.52
N GLU A 130 5.27 -8.48 17.84
CA GLU A 130 3.91 -8.65 17.31
C GLU A 130 3.91 -8.50 15.79
N LEU A 131 4.54 -7.45 15.27
CA LEU A 131 4.64 -7.20 13.84
C LEU A 131 5.29 -8.38 13.12
N TRP A 132 6.45 -8.86 13.59
CA TRP A 132 7.15 -9.96 12.92
C TRP A 132 6.35 -11.25 12.91
N SER A 133 5.60 -11.52 13.97
CA SER A 133 4.69 -12.68 14.04
C SER A 133 3.60 -12.61 12.98
N GLU A 134 3.05 -11.41 12.74
CA GLU A 134 2.02 -11.21 11.72
C GLU A 134 2.57 -11.28 10.29
N LEU A 135 3.80 -10.79 10.06
CA LEU A 135 4.41 -10.83 8.72
C LEU A 135 4.89 -12.23 8.33
N GLU A 136 5.17 -13.12 9.28
CA GLU A 136 5.68 -14.48 9.01
C GLU A 136 4.79 -15.27 8.04
N LEU A 137 3.47 -15.19 8.21
CA LEU A 137 2.51 -15.88 7.35
C LEU A 137 2.52 -15.33 5.91
N LEU A 138 2.75 -14.03 5.75
CA LEU A 138 2.87 -13.40 4.44
C LEU A 138 4.18 -13.78 3.77
N LEU A 139 5.29 -13.76 4.52
CA LEU A 139 6.60 -14.18 4.05
C LEU A 139 6.56 -15.63 3.54
N GLU A 140 5.95 -16.55 4.30
CA GLU A 140 5.75 -17.93 3.85
C GLU A 140 4.92 -17.99 2.55
N ALA A 141 3.84 -17.22 2.45
CA ALA A 141 3.00 -17.17 1.25
C ALA A 141 3.75 -16.69 0.01
N ARG A 142 4.74 -15.81 0.17
CA ARG A 142 5.53 -15.26 -0.93
C ARG A 142 6.56 -16.24 -1.51
N THR A 143 6.93 -17.30 -0.79
CA THR A 143 7.82 -18.37 -1.29
C THR A 143 7.16 -19.31 -2.31
N ARG A 144 5.82 -19.24 -2.47
CA ARG A 144 5.03 -20.18 -3.27
C ARG A 144 4.06 -19.46 -4.23
N GLU A 145 3.40 -20.25 -5.07
CA GLU A 145 2.31 -19.75 -5.89
C GLU A 145 1.14 -19.29 -5.01
N PRO A 146 0.35 -18.31 -5.47
CA PRO A 146 -0.86 -17.89 -4.78
C PRO A 146 -1.85 -19.04 -4.61
N LYS A 147 -2.52 -19.11 -3.45
CA LYS A 147 -3.59 -20.07 -3.17
C LYS A 147 -4.84 -19.36 -2.64
N ALA A 148 -5.98 -20.04 -2.71
CA ALA A 148 -7.29 -19.48 -2.34
C ALA A 148 -7.38 -18.87 -0.93
N GLY A 149 -6.55 -19.30 0.03
CA GLY A 149 -6.54 -18.75 1.38
C GLY A 149 -5.71 -17.47 1.57
N ASP A 150 -4.83 -17.14 0.62
CA ASP A 150 -3.90 -16.02 0.75
C ASP A 150 -4.59 -14.65 0.86
N PRO A 151 -5.67 -14.34 0.10
CA PRO A 151 -6.37 -13.06 0.27
C PRO A 151 -6.84 -12.82 1.71
N GLY A 152 -7.34 -13.86 2.37
CA GLY A 152 -7.79 -13.78 3.76
C GLY A 152 -6.64 -13.52 4.74
N THR A 153 -5.49 -14.18 4.54
CA THR A 153 -4.28 -13.94 5.35
C THR A 153 -3.75 -12.53 5.16
N GLU A 154 -3.67 -12.04 3.91
CA GLU A 154 -3.26 -10.67 3.61
C GLU A 154 -4.20 -9.64 4.26
N ARG A 155 -5.51 -9.91 4.25
CA ARG A 155 -6.51 -9.03 4.86
C ARG A 155 -6.37 -8.96 6.37
N GLU A 156 -6.17 -10.10 7.01
CA GLU A 156 -6.01 -10.19 8.47
C GLU A 156 -4.78 -9.39 8.92
N ALA A 157 -3.66 -9.54 8.22
CA ALA A 157 -2.44 -8.79 8.49
C ALA A 157 -2.63 -7.27 8.28
N ALA A 158 -3.25 -6.86 7.16
CA ALA A 158 -3.55 -5.45 6.91
C ALA A 158 -4.46 -4.84 7.99
N THR A 159 -5.49 -5.59 8.41
CA THR A 159 -6.40 -5.18 9.49
C THR A 159 -5.69 -5.12 10.82
N TYR A 160 -4.81 -6.07 11.11
CA TYR A 160 -4.00 -6.09 12.32
C TYR A 160 -3.13 -4.84 12.44
N LEU A 161 -2.41 -4.49 11.37
CA LEU A 161 -1.57 -3.29 11.33
C LEU A 161 -2.38 -2.01 11.57
N SER A 162 -3.60 -1.90 11.03
CA SER A 162 -4.40 -0.68 11.19
C SER A 162 -5.22 -0.60 12.48
N GLU A 163 -5.54 -1.72 13.12
CA GLU A 163 -6.54 -1.74 14.21
C GLU A 163 -6.07 -2.42 15.51
N ARG A 164 -5.01 -3.24 15.49
CA ARG A 164 -4.70 -4.13 16.63
C ARG A 164 -3.24 -4.13 17.07
N LEU A 165 -2.28 -3.87 16.18
CA LEU A 165 -0.85 -3.84 16.52
C LEU A 165 -0.61 -2.91 17.72
N ALA A 166 0.11 -3.40 18.73
CA ALA A 166 0.36 -2.67 19.97
C ALA A 166 -0.93 -2.14 20.65
N GLY A 167 -2.03 -2.87 20.53
CA GLY A 167 -3.33 -2.63 21.18
C GLY A 167 -4.35 -1.87 20.34
N ASP A 168 -3.92 -0.84 19.59
CA ASP A 168 -4.81 0.09 18.87
C ASP A 168 -4.39 0.32 17.40
N GLY A 169 -3.53 -0.54 16.84
CA GLY A 169 -2.97 -0.40 15.49
C GLY A 169 -1.84 0.63 15.39
N LEU A 170 -1.38 0.91 14.18
CA LEU A 170 -0.44 2.00 13.92
C LEU A 170 -1.20 3.34 13.82
N HIS A 171 -0.72 4.34 14.57
CA HIS A 171 -1.26 5.69 14.58
C HIS A 171 -1.23 6.30 13.16
N ARG A 172 -2.38 6.82 12.72
CA ARG A 172 -2.64 7.38 11.39
C ARG A 172 -2.43 6.41 10.21
N VAL A 173 -2.38 5.10 10.47
CA VAL A 173 -2.36 4.06 9.45
C VAL A 173 -3.73 3.40 9.38
N GLY A 174 -4.56 3.84 8.44
CA GLY A 174 -5.85 3.21 8.16
C GLY A 174 -5.75 2.08 7.13
N SER A 175 -6.91 1.56 6.69
CA SER A 175 -7.01 0.41 5.78
C SER A 175 -6.20 0.56 4.49
N LYS A 176 -6.13 1.77 3.91
CA LYS A 176 -5.31 2.08 2.74
C LYS A 176 -3.82 2.02 3.09
N GLN A 177 -3.40 2.72 4.15
CA GLN A 177 -1.98 2.87 4.50
C GLN A 177 -1.38 1.52 4.90
N ALA A 178 -2.10 0.69 5.65
CA ALA A 178 -1.63 -0.65 6.00
C ALA A 178 -1.33 -1.50 4.75
N ARG A 179 -2.20 -1.43 3.73
CA ARG A 179 -1.99 -2.14 2.47
C ARG A 179 -0.88 -1.52 1.62
N ASN A 180 -0.72 -0.19 1.64
CA ASN A 180 0.47 0.45 1.06
C ASN A 180 1.76 -0.11 1.68
N ILE A 181 1.85 -0.19 3.02
CA ILE A 181 3.04 -0.72 3.72
C ILE A 181 3.33 -2.14 3.26
N LEU A 182 2.36 -3.05 3.37
CA LEU A 182 2.55 -4.45 3.04
C LEU A 182 2.89 -4.64 1.55
N GLN A 183 2.28 -3.85 0.67
CA GLN A 183 2.52 -3.95 -0.76
C GLN A 183 3.88 -3.37 -1.17
N ILE A 184 4.34 -2.28 -0.55
CA ILE A 184 5.71 -1.75 -0.72
C ILE A 184 6.73 -2.80 -0.28
N LEU A 185 6.50 -3.48 0.84
CA LEU A 185 7.35 -4.59 1.30
C LEU A 185 7.29 -5.84 0.42
N GLY A 186 6.51 -5.82 -0.67
CA GLY A 186 6.37 -6.96 -1.56
C GLY A 186 5.54 -8.10 -0.98
N LEU A 187 4.79 -7.91 0.11
CA LEU A 187 4.15 -8.99 0.85
C LEU A 187 2.75 -9.36 0.36
N THR A 188 2.03 -8.45 -0.30
CA THR A 188 0.66 -8.68 -0.75
C THR A 188 0.54 -8.80 -2.26
N ARG A 189 -0.33 -9.71 -2.71
CA ARG A 189 -0.72 -9.92 -4.11
C ARG A 189 -2.18 -9.57 -4.35
N PHE A 190 -3.02 -9.72 -3.33
CA PHE A 190 -4.48 -9.64 -3.40
C PHE A 190 -5.05 -8.43 -2.69
N GLU A 191 -4.50 -8.05 -1.53
CA GLU A 191 -4.92 -6.87 -0.80
C GLU A 191 -4.12 -5.64 -1.27
N ILE A 192 -4.84 -4.66 -1.82
CA ILE A 192 -4.27 -3.45 -2.43
C ILE A 192 -4.82 -2.19 -1.75
N PRO A 193 -4.08 -1.07 -1.77
CA PRO A 193 -4.62 0.22 -1.39
C PRO A 193 -5.79 0.64 -2.31
N LEU A 194 -6.98 0.81 -1.73
CA LEU A 194 -8.13 1.39 -2.42
C LEU A 194 -8.08 2.91 -2.22
N ASP A 195 -8.00 3.63 -3.32
CA ASP A 195 -8.02 5.09 -3.30
C ASP A 195 -8.87 5.70 -4.40
N SER A 196 -8.83 7.02 -4.53
CA SER A 196 -9.66 7.74 -5.49
C SER A 196 -9.41 7.37 -6.96
N ARG A 197 -8.23 6.85 -7.33
CA ARG A 197 -7.95 6.38 -8.69
C ARG A 197 -8.66 5.05 -8.93
N ILE A 198 -8.57 4.13 -7.98
CA ILE A 198 -9.28 2.84 -8.01
C ILE A 198 -10.79 3.07 -8.03
N THR A 199 -11.34 3.89 -7.13
CA THR A 199 -12.79 4.13 -7.12
C THR A 199 -13.29 4.81 -8.39
N LYS A 200 -12.53 5.75 -8.96
CA LYS A 200 -12.88 6.34 -10.27
C LYS A 200 -12.85 5.31 -11.39
N TRP A 201 -11.86 4.43 -11.39
CA TRP A 201 -11.76 3.37 -12.40
C TRP A 201 -12.94 2.41 -12.28
N LEU A 202 -13.25 1.91 -11.08
CA LEU A 202 -14.39 1.00 -10.85
C LEU A 202 -15.71 1.62 -11.30
N ASN A 203 -15.99 2.85 -10.86
CA ASN A 203 -17.22 3.57 -11.23
C ASN A 203 -17.38 3.84 -12.72
N LYS A 204 -16.27 3.83 -13.48
CA LYS A 204 -16.29 4.06 -14.93
C LYS A 204 -16.43 2.74 -15.70
N ASN A 205 -15.80 1.68 -15.22
CA ASN A 205 -15.57 0.47 -16.02
C ASN A 205 -16.36 -0.75 -15.55
N PHE A 206 -16.96 -0.74 -14.35
CA PHE A 206 -17.85 -1.78 -13.84
C PHE A 206 -19.29 -1.30 -13.76
N ASP A 207 -20.24 -2.17 -14.10
CA ASP A 207 -21.69 -1.93 -14.01
C ASP A 207 -22.21 -2.29 -12.61
N LEU A 208 -21.70 -1.57 -11.61
CA LEU A 208 -22.11 -1.79 -10.22
C LEU A 208 -23.48 -1.14 -9.96
N PRO A 209 -24.34 -1.78 -9.14
CA PRO A 209 -25.67 -1.24 -8.82
C PRO A 209 -25.63 0.01 -7.93
N TYR A 210 -24.44 0.50 -7.59
CA TYR A 210 -24.20 1.68 -6.76
C TYR A 210 -22.88 2.34 -7.15
N HIS A 211 -22.75 3.62 -6.79
CA HIS A 211 -21.51 4.35 -6.93
C HIS A 211 -20.55 4.05 -5.78
N VAL A 212 -19.31 3.64 -6.09
CA VAL A 212 -18.24 3.44 -5.11
C VAL A 212 -17.78 4.78 -4.57
N SER A 213 -18.00 4.99 -3.26
CA SER A 213 -17.65 6.23 -2.59
C SER A 213 -16.26 6.17 -1.98
N GLY A 214 -15.39 7.10 -2.38
CA GLY A 214 -14.06 7.25 -1.76
C GLY A 214 -14.12 7.60 -0.27
N SER A 215 -15.15 8.31 0.19
CA SER A 215 -15.30 8.61 1.62
C SER A 215 -15.77 7.40 2.43
N GLY A 216 -16.43 6.43 1.79
CA GLY A 216 -16.83 5.19 2.45
C GLY A 216 -15.64 4.30 2.81
N LEU A 217 -14.51 4.43 2.10
CA LEU A 217 -13.31 3.63 2.31
C LEU A 217 -12.63 3.87 3.67
N SER A 218 -13.05 4.86 4.45
CA SER A 218 -12.61 4.99 5.85
C SER A 218 -13.26 3.98 6.79
N THR A 219 -14.34 3.32 6.37
CA THR A 219 -15.04 2.29 7.14
C THR A 219 -14.50 0.91 6.75
N PRO A 220 -13.93 0.12 7.69
CA PRO A 220 -13.30 -1.17 7.39
C PRO A 220 -14.20 -2.16 6.65
N GLU A 221 -15.47 -2.28 7.04
CA GLU A 221 -16.41 -3.19 6.40
C GLU A 221 -16.72 -2.79 4.96
N TYR A 222 -16.84 -1.48 4.71
CA TYR A 222 -17.02 -0.96 3.36
C TYR A 222 -15.76 -1.16 2.52
N TYR A 223 -14.58 -0.93 3.11
CA TYR A 223 -13.31 -1.19 2.45
C TYR A 223 -13.21 -2.66 2.01
N HIS A 224 -13.47 -3.61 2.92
CA HIS A 224 -13.43 -5.03 2.61
C HIS A 224 -14.46 -5.42 1.54
N PHE A 225 -15.66 -4.87 1.62
CA PHE A 225 -16.68 -5.10 0.61
C PHE A 225 -16.26 -4.62 -0.80
N ILE A 226 -15.64 -3.44 -0.92
CA ILE A 226 -15.11 -2.97 -2.21
C ILE A 226 -13.89 -3.78 -2.65
N MET A 227 -13.05 -4.21 -1.72
CA MET A 227 -11.90 -5.07 -2.00
C MET A 227 -12.34 -6.43 -2.55
N ASP A 228 -13.43 -7.01 -2.04
CA ASP A 228 -14.01 -8.25 -2.57
C ASP A 228 -14.40 -8.11 -4.04
N ILE A 229 -15.05 -6.99 -4.43
CA ILE A 229 -15.41 -6.70 -5.83
C ILE A 229 -14.15 -6.63 -6.71
N VAL A 230 -13.09 -5.96 -6.23
CA VAL A 230 -11.83 -5.87 -6.97
C VAL A 230 -11.18 -7.24 -7.14
N GLN A 231 -11.16 -8.05 -6.08
CA GLN A 231 -10.58 -9.40 -6.12
C GLN A 231 -11.35 -10.31 -7.08
N ASP A 232 -12.69 -10.30 -7.03
CA ASP A 232 -13.53 -11.10 -7.93
C ASP A 232 -13.38 -10.64 -9.39
N GLY A 233 -13.31 -9.33 -9.64
CA GLY A 233 -13.10 -8.78 -10.98
C GLY A 233 -11.73 -9.17 -11.55
N CYS A 234 -10.67 -9.06 -10.73
CA CYS A 234 -9.33 -9.49 -11.10
C CYS A 234 -9.26 -11.01 -11.33
N SER A 235 -9.90 -11.80 -10.45
CA SER A 235 -9.93 -13.26 -10.58
C SER A 235 -10.69 -13.70 -11.83
N THR A 236 -11.76 -13.00 -12.21
CA THR A 236 -12.51 -13.27 -13.44
C THR A 236 -11.66 -13.00 -14.69
N ALA A 237 -10.79 -12.00 -14.63
CA ALA A 237 -9.82 -11.66 -15.67
C ALA A 237 -8.51 -12.46 -15.62
N ASP A 238 -8.36 -13.41 -14.68
CA ASP A 238 -7.12 -14.17 -14.44
C ASP A 238 -5.88 -13.27 -14.19
N VAL A 239 -6.08 -12.19 -13.43
CA VAL A 239 -5.02 -11.26 -13.04
C VAL A 239 -4.92 -11.11 -11.52
N LEU A 240 -3.72 -10.78 -11.03
CA LEU A 240 -3.53 -10.49 -9.60
C LEU A 240 -3.89 -9.02 -9.30
N PRO A 241 -4.63 -8.75 -8.20
CA PRO A 241 -5.01 -7.39 -7.82
C PRO A 241 -3.84 -6.41 -7.71
N CYS A 242 -2.67 -6.84 -7.22
CA CYS A 242 -1.50 -5.97 -7.09
C CYS A 242 -0.98 -5.44 -8.45
N VAL A 243 -1.21 -6.17 -9.54
CA VAL A 243 -0.86 -5.74 -10.91
C VAL A 243 -1.89 -4.76 -11.44
N PHE A 244 -3.18 -5.07 -11.25
CA PHE A 244 -4.27 -4.17 -11.58
C PHE A 244 -4.11 -2.81 -10.88
N ASP A 245 -3.80 -2.83 -9.58
CA ASP A 245 -3.49 -1.64 -8.79
C ASP A 245 -2.39 -0.77 -9.42
N ALA A 246 -1.25 -1.39 -9.75
CA ALA A 246 -0.14 -0.66 -10.37
C ALA A 246 -0.50 -0.11 -11.74
N ALA A 247 -1.25 -0.86 -12.56
CA ALA A 247 -1.70 -0.39 -13.87
C ALA A 247 -2.67 0.80 -13.74
N VAL A 248 -3.66 0.71 -12.84
CA VAL A 248 -4.55 1.83 -12.53
C VAL A 248 -3.74 3.01 -12.03
N PHE A 249 -2.83 2.82 -11.07
CA PHE A 249 -2.02 3.89 -10.52
C PHE A 249 -1.19 4.59 -11.61
N SER A 250 -0.48 3.82 -12.44
CA SER A 250 0.35 4.31 -13.55
C SER A 250 -0.46 5.09 -14.58
N SER A 251 -1.68 4.64 -14.92
CA SER A 251 -2.53 5.30 -15.93
C SER A 251 -2.91 6.76 -15.63
N TYR A 252 -2.72 7.23 -14.38
CA TYR A 252 -2.96 8.62 -13.97
C TYR A 252 -1.70 9.47 -13.89
N ASP A 253 -0.53 8.88 -14.07
CA ASP A 253 0.77 9.54 -14.09
C ASP A 253 1.43 9.33 -15.46
N THR A 254 2.57 9.99 -15.69
CA THR A 254 3.32 9.87 -16.94
C THR A 254 4.81 9.87 -16.64
N ASN A 255 5.60 9.19 -17.48
CA ASN A 255 7.07 9.19 -17.43
C ASN A 255 7.68 8.55 -16.17
N TRP A 256 7.14 7.43 -15.71
CA TRP A 256 7.86 6.62 -14.72
C TRP A 256 9.23 6.21 -15.27
N THR A 257 10.26 6.34 -14.44
CA THR A 257 11.57 5.74 -14.70
C THR A 257 11.80 4.60 -13.71
N GLU A 258 12.69 3.66 -14.06
CA GLU A 258 13.09 2.59 -13.13
C GLU A 258 13.52 3.15 -11.77
N SER A 259 14.30 4.22 -11.78
CA SER A 259 14.79 4.88 -10.58
C SER A 259 13.70 5.55 -9.74
N ASP A 260 12.56 5.90 -10.33
CA ASP A 260 11.41 6.44 -9.58
C ASP A 260 10.56 5.32 -9.00
N ALA A 261 10.46 4.18 -9.69
CA ALA A 261 9.84 2.98 -9.15
C ALA A 261 10.66 2.44 -7.96
N ASP A 262 11.97 2.26 -8.11
CA ASP A 262 12.88 1.79 -7.06
C ASP A 262 12.92 2.69 -5.82
N ALA A 263 12.49 3.95 -5.92
CA ALA A 263 12.42 4.85 -4.76
C ALA A 263 11.19 4.62 -3.87
N ILE A 264 10.15 3.97 -4.41
CA ILE A 264 8.90 3.67 -3.69
C ILE A 264 8.94 2.28 -3.06
N PHE A 265 9.60 1.34 -3.75
CA PHE A 265 9.67 -0.08 -3.45
C PHE A 265 10.94 -0.45 -2.68
#